data_AF-A0A974YFX2-F1
#
_entry.id   AF-A0A974YFX2-F1
#
_cell.length_a   1.000
_cell.length_b   1.000
_cell.length_c   1.000
_cell.angle_alpha   90.00
_cell.angle_beta   90.00
_cell.angle_gamma   90.00
#
_symmetry.space_group_name_H-M   'P 1'
#
loop_
_entity.id
_entity.type
_entity.pdbx_description
1 polymer ?
#
loop_
_entity_poly.entity_id
_entity_poly.type
_entity_poly.pdbx_seq_one_letter_code
_entity_poly.pdbx_strand_id
1 'polypeptide(L)' 'MFIIEFFRLRKTNGAHAILDRVEHDTPELEDAKVRAQSLFETLNMPQKPDAVRIMDQNGDEVFFWSPKHHRT' A
#
# COMPACT_ATOMS: atom_id res chain seq x y z
N MET A 1 -14.01 -5.75 -3.19
CA MET A 1 -12.76 -6.44 -2.77
C MET A 1 -11.58 -5.61 -3.22
N PHE A 2 -10.66 -5.31 -2.31
CA PHE A 2 -9.43 -4.60 -2.61
C PHE A 2 -8.21 -5.40 -2.16
N ILE A 3 -7.10 -5.15 -2.82
CA ILE A 3 -5.80 -5.72 -2.47
C ILE A 3 -4.89 -4.58 -2.02
N ILE A 4 -4.42 -4.64 -0.78
CA ILE A 4 -3.49 -3.68 -0.21
C ILE A 4 -2.08 -4.27 -0.33
N GLU A 5 -1.19 -3.59 -1.04
CA GLU A 5 0.20 -4.05 -1.21
C GLU A 5 1.17 -3.04 -0.60
N PHE A 6 2.15 -3.54 0.15
CA PHE A 6 3.18 -2.75 0.80
C PHE A 6 4.50 -2.91 0.05
N PHE A 7 5.19 -1.81 -0.21
CA PHE A 7 6.42 -1.82 -1.03
C PHE A 7 7.58 -1.16 -0.34
N ARG A 8 8.77 -1.64 -0.70
CA ARG A 8 10.02 -0.90 -0.55
C ARG A 8 10.39 -0.23 -1.86
N LEU A 9 10.78 1.05 -1.79
CA LEU A 9 11.20 1.84 -2.94
C LEU A 9 12.72 1.87 -3.02
N ARG A 10 13.29 1.34 -4.10
CA ARG A 10 14.73 1.43 -4.34
C ARG A 10 15.07 2.75 -5.04
N LYS A 11 15.63 3.70 -4.26
CA LYS A 11 16.01 5.05 -4.73
C LYS A 11 16.87 5.08 -6.01
N THR A 12 17.65 4.03 -6.27
CA THR A 12 18.63 4.01 -7.35
C THR A 12 18.03 3.78 -8.74
N ASN A 13 16.91 3.09 -8.85
CA ASN A 13 16.34 2.71 -10.15
C ASN A 13 14.81 2.68 -10.18
N GLY A 14 14.13 3.17 -9.13
CA GLY A 14 12.67 3.17 -9.07
C GLY A 14 12.05 1.77 -8.99
N ALA A 15 12.86 0.73 -8.72
CA ALA A 15 12.34 -0.62 -8.54
C ALA A 15 11.51 -0.70 -7.26
N HIS A 16 10.36 -1.35 -7.37
CA HIS A 16 9.44 -1.65 -6.28
C HIS A 16 9.64 -3.12 -5.88
N ALA A 17 9.82 -3.39 -4.59
CA ALA A 17 9.77 -4.74 -4.04
C ALA A 17 8.52 -4.86 -3.15
N ILE A 18 7.62 -5.79 -3.49
CA ILE A 18 6.47 -6.11 -2.64
C ILE A 18 7.01 -6.77 -1.36
N LEU A 19 6.64 -6.21 -0.21
CA LEU A 19 6.96 -6.75 1.11
C LEU A 19 5.84 -7.64 1.63
N ASP A 20 4.59 -7.21 1.45
CA ASP A 20 3.42 -7.95 1.90
C ASP A 20 2.18 -7.54 1.10
N ARG A 21 1.16 -8.41 1.11
CA ARG A 21 -0.14 -8.22 0.46
C ARG A 21 -1.26 -8.66 1.39
N VAL A 22 -2.26 -7.80 1.56
CA VAL A 22 -3.45 -8.07 2.37
C VAL A 22 -4.69 -7.89 1.52
N GLU A 23 -5.52 -8.94 1.47
CA GLU A 23 -6.85 -8.85 0.87
C GLU A 23 -7.82 -8.23 1.87
N HIS A 24 -8.64 -7.30 1.38
CA HIS A 24 -9.61 -6.59 2.20
C HIS A 24 -10.96 -6.53 1.49
N ASP A 25 -11.92 -7.28 2.01
CA ASP A 25 -13.26 -7.34 1.46
C ASP A 25 -14.11 -6.19 1.98
N THR A 26 -14.15 -5.11 1.21
CA THR A 26 -15.05 -3.96 1.39
C THR A 26 -15.54 -3.48 0.02
N PRO A 27 -16.77 -2.92 -0.07
CA PRO A 27 -17.24 -2.24 -1.27
C PRO A 27 -16.68 -0.81 -1.41
N GLU A 28 -16.15 -0.20 -0.34
CA GLU A 28 -15.77 1.22 -0.32
C GLU A 28 -14.25 1.42 -0.32
N LEU A 29 -13.76 2.26 -1.24
CA LEU A 29 -12.32 2.56 -1.33
C LEU A 29 -11.81 3.34 -0.10
N GLU A 30 -12.63 4.19 0.51
CA GLU A 30 -12.22 4.94 1.70
C GLU A 30 -11.93 4.03 2.89
N ASP A 31 -12.75 2.99 3.10
CA ASP A 31 -12.48 1.97 4.12
C ASP A 31 -11.15 1.24 3.86
N ALA A 32 -10.88 0.91 2.59
CA ALA A 32 -9.61 0.30 2.20
C ALA A 32 -8.41 1.23 2.46
N LYS A 33 -8.55 2.55 2.27
CA LYS A 33 -7.51 3.55 2.60
C LYS A 33 -7.26 3.62 4.10
N VAL A 34 -8.31 3.69 4.92
CA VAL A 34 -8.19 3.70 6.38
C VAL A 34 -7.49 2.42 6.86
N ARG A 35 -7.88 1.26 6.32
CA ARG A 35 -7.24 -0.01 6.62
C ARG A 35 -5.77 -0.04 6.20
N ALA A 36 -5.46 0.43 5.00
CA ALA A 36 -4.10 0.48 4.47
C ALA A 36 -3.18 1.34 5.34
N GLN A 37 -3.65 2.51 5.78
CA GLN A 37 -2.87 3.38 6.68
C GLN A 37 -2.63 2.73 8.04
N SER A 38 -3.69 2.16 8.65
CA SER A 38 -3.57 1.46 9.93
C SER A 38 -2.55 0.31 9.87
N LEU A 39 -2.61 -0.50 8.80
CA LEU A 39 -1.67 -1.60 8.59
C LEU A 39 -0.25 -1.12 8.27
N PHE A 40 -0.08 -0.02 7.54
CA PHE A 40 1.25 0.54 7.25
C PHE A 40 2.02 0.87 8.54
N GLU A 41 1.31 1.28 9.59
CA GLU A 41 1.90 1.64 10.88
C GLU A 41 2.06 0.45 11.84
N THR A 42 1.17 -0.54 11.76
CA THR A 42 1.02 -1.58 12.78
C THR A 42 1.40 -2.98 12.34
N LEU A 43 1.38 -3.27 11.04
CA LEU A 43 1.63 -4.61 10.53
C LEU A 43 3.09 -4.97 10.76
N ASN A 44 3.30 -6.10 11.46
CA ASN A 44 4.62 -6.59 11.80
C ASN A 44 5.32 -7.19 10.56
N MET A 45 5.94 -6.33 9.77
CA MET A 45 6.69 -6.72 8.57
C MET A 45 8.19 -6.84 8.87
N PRO A 46 8.90 -7.79 8.22
CA PRO A 46 10.36 -7.93 8.37
C PRO A 46 11.15 -6.66 8.04
N GLN A 47 10.58 -5.79 7.21
CA GLN A 47 11.14 -4.51 6.81
C GLN A 47 10.05 -3.44 6.85
N LYS A 48 10.44 -2.19 7.16
CA LYS A 48 9.51 -1.06 7.08
C LYS A 48 9.21 -0.72 5.62
N PRO A 49 7.94 -0.66 5.20
CA PRO A 49 7.56 -0.23 3.86
C PRO A 49 7.85 1.26 3.65
N ASP A 50 8.10 1.62 2.40
CA ASP A 50 8.26 3.00 1.92
C ASP A 50 6.96 3.54 1.30
N ALA A 51 6.06 2.66 0.83
CA ALA A 51 4.81 3.01 0.19
C ALA A 51 3.77 1.89 0.33
N VAL A 52 2.51 2.24 0.10
CA VAL A 52 1.38 1.31 -0.01
C VAL A 52 0.56 1.68 -1.24
N ARG A 53 0.00 0.67 -1.92
CA ARG A 53 -1.00 0.88 -2.96
C ARG A 53 -2.22 0.00 -2.72
N ILE A 54 -3.34 0.39 -3.30
CA ILE A 54 -4.59 -0.37 -3.29
C ILE A 54 -4.96 -0.67 -4.73
N MET A 55 -5.17 -1.96 -5.00
CA MET A 55 -5.69 -2.46 -6.26
C MET A 55 -7.15 -2.84 -6.10
N ASP A 56 -7.96 -2.62 -7.12
CA ASP A 56 -9.34 -3.13 -7.18
C ASP A 56 -9.38 -4.60 -7.63
N GLN A 57 -10.59 -5.17 -7.74
CA GLN A 57 -10.77 -6.56 -8.18
C GLN A 57 -10.37 -6.82 -9.64
N ASN A 58 -10.24 -5.79 -10.47
CA ASN A 58 -9.80 -5.92 -11.86
C ASN A 58 -8.27 -5.90 -11.97
N GLY A 59 -7.59 -5.61 -10.86
CA GLY A 59 -6.14 -5.43 -10.83
C GLY A 59 -5.72 -4.02 -11.25
N ASP A 60 -6.62 -3.04 -11.19
CA ASP A 60 -6.32 -1.64 -11.46
C ASP A 60 -5.88 -0.92 -10.18
N GLU A 61 -4.82 -0.11 -10.28
CA GLU A 61 -4.35 0.71 -9.17
C GLU A 61 -5.31 1.88 -8.96
N VAL A 62 -6.01 1.88 -7.84
CA VAL A 62 -7.00 2.89 -7.49
C VAL A 62 -6.51 3.87 -6.42
N PHE A 63 -5.39 3.56 -5.77
CA PHE A 63 -4.75 4.43 -4.79
C PHE A 63 -3.28 4.09 -4.59
N PHE A 64 -2.44 5.11 -4.41
CA PHE A 64 -1.04 4.99 -4.02
C PHE A 64 -0.69 6.04 -2.97
N TRP A 65 0.07 5.64 -1.95
CA TRP A 65 0.54 6.54 -0.90
C TRP A 65 1.97 6.22 -0.45
N SER A 66 2.76 7.26 -0.20
CA SER A 66 4.09 7.16 0.41
C SER A 66 4.33 8.34 1.37
N PRO A 67 4.87 8.11 2.58
CA PRO A 67 5.22 9.19 3.50
C PRO A 67 6.24 10.18 2.92
N LYS A 68 7.08 9.72 1.97
CA LYS A 68 8.14 10.55 1.36
C LYS A 68 7.63 11.47 0.26
N HIS A 69 6.37 11.32 -0.18
CA HIS A 69 5.74 12.19 -1.18
C HIS A 69 4.83 13.27 -0.58
N HIS A 70 4.64 13.31 0.74
CA HIS A 70 3.93 14.42 1.39
C HIS A 70 4.89 15.59 1.64
N ARG A 71 5.27 16.27 0.57
CA ARG A 71 6.01 17.54 0.62
C ARG A 71 5.29 18.57 -0.24
N THR A 72 4.26 19.18 0.34
CA THR A 72 3.84 20.60 0.25
C THR A 72 2.54 20.76 1.03
#